data_AF-A0A411Z578-F1
#
_entry.id   AF-A0A411Z578-F1
#
_cell.length_a   1.000
_cell.length_b   1.000
_cell.length_c   1.000
_cell.angle_alpha   90.00
_cell.angle_beta   90.00
_cell.angle_gamma   90.00
#
_symmetry.space_group_name_H-M   'P 1'
#
loop_
_entity.id
_entity.type
_entity.pdbx_description
1 polymer ?
#
loop_
_entity_poly.entity_id
_entity_poly.type
_entity_poly.pdbx_seq_one_letter_code
_entity_poly.pdbx_strand_id
1 'polypeptide(L)'
;MLRDLAAGTSPDLAVASAAIAALEADLLVLSGFDYDAGGLALAALNATLPLPYPHLVALRPNTGIASGFDLDGNGRSDEARDAIGFGRFPGEGGMVLLSRLPVDAAQSVDHSGLLWRDLPGADLPPLPEGAAEVLRLSTTGTTIRL
;
A
#
# COMPACT_ATOMS: atom_id res chain seq x y z
N MET A 1 7.27 -7.60 9.15
CA MET A 1 7.42 -7.96 7.73
C MET A 1 8.88 -8.11 7.28
N LEU A 2 9.66 -7.04 7.00
CA LEU A 2 11.02 -7.19 6.45
C LEU A 2 11.92 -8.13 7.27
N ARG A 3 11.94 -7.98 8.60
CA ARG A 3 12.71 -8.86 9.48
C ARG A 3 12.35 -10.34 9.28
N ASP A 4 11.07 -10.64 9.14
CA ASP A 4 10.55 -12.00 9.03
C ASP A 4 10.86 -12.58 7.63
N LEU A 5 10.77 -11.75 6.59
CA LEU A 5 11.18 -12.09 5.23
C LEU A 5 12.68 -12.37 5.14
N ALA A 6 13.51 -11.50 5.73
CA ALA A 6 14.97 -11.63 5.74
C ALA A 6 15.45 -12.83 6.56
N ALA A 7 14.72 -13.20 7.62
CA ALA A 7 15.04 -14.39 8.40
C ALA A 7 14.80 -15.68 7.61
N GLY A 8 13.85 -15.70 6.66
CA GLY A 8 13.59 -16.84 5.78
C GLY A 8 13.07 -18.10 6.49
N THR A 9 12.82 -18.05 7.79
CA THR A 9 12.44 -19.21 8.63
C THR A 9 10.94 -19.34 8.88
N SER A 10 10.13 -18.42 8.36
CA SER A 10 8.68 -18.47 8.53
C SER A 10 8.06 -19.58 7.64
N PRO A 11 7.34 -20.57 8.22
CA PRO A 11 6.61 -21.56 7.44
C PRO A 11 5.63 -20.93 6.44
N ASP A 12 5.01 -19.80 6.83
CA ASP A 12 4.05 -19.07 5.99
C ASP A 12 4.73 -18.49 4.74
N LEU A 13 5.99 -18.07 4.85
CA LEU A 13 6.76 -17.54 3.73
C LEU A 13 7.10 -18.62 2.70
N ALA A 14 7.45 -19.83 3.16
CA ALA A 14 7.70 -20.95 2.27
C ALA A 14 6.44 -21.35 1.50
N VAL A 15 5.30 -21.40 2.18
CA VAL A 15 3.99 -21.70 1.57
C VAL A 15 3.60 -20.62 0.56
N ALA A 16 3.72 -19.34 0.91
CA ALA A 16 3.41 -18.23 0.02
C ALA A 16 4.32 -18.23 -1.23
N SER A 17 5.63 -18.44 -1.05
CA SER A 17 6.59 -18.48 -2.15
C SER A 17 6.29 -19.63 -3.12
N ALA A 18 5.94 -20.81 -2.60
CA ALA A 18 5.55 -21.95 -3.40
C ALA A 18 4.24 -21.71 -4.17
N ALA A 19 3.25 -21.09 -3.52
CA ALA A 19 2.00 -20.72 -4.16
C ALA A 19 2.23 -19.71 -5.29
N ILE A 20 3.04 -18.66 -5.05
CA ILE A 20 3.40 -17.67 -6.06
C ILE A 20 4.14 -18.32 -7.24
N ALA A 21 5.08 -19.22 -6.97
CA ALA A 21 5.82 -19.91 -8.02
C ALA A 21 4.90 -20.77 -8.90
N ALA A 22 3.91 -21.43 -8.31
CA ALA A 22 2.96 -22.28 -9.03
C ALA A 22 1.97 -21.50 -9.91
N LEU A 23 1.77 -20.20 -9.68
CA LEU A 23 0.90 -19.37 -10.52
C LEU A 23 1.50 -19.11 -11.91
N GLU A 24 2.82 -19.20 -12.04
CA GLU A 24 3.58 -18.86 -13.26
C GLU A 24 3.23 -17.49 -13.87
N ALA A 25 2.70 -16.57 -13.05
CA ALA A 25 2.15 -15.32 -13.51
C ALA A 25 3.21 -14.42 -14.18
N ASP A 26 2.83 -13.75 -15.26
CA ASP A 26 3.65 -12.67 -15.84
C ASP A 26 3.53 -11.37 -15.04
N LEU A 27 2.43 -11.26 -14.29
CA LEU A 27 2.11 -10.15 -13.42
C LEU A 27 1.38 -10.61 -12.18
N LEU A 28 1.85 -10.16 -11.03
CA LEU A 28 1.30 -10.48 -9.74
C LEU A 28 1.09 -9.21 -8.93
N VAL A 29 -0.14 -8.99 -8.47
CA VAL A 29 -0.49 -7.94 -7.51
C VAL A 29 -0.74 -8.60 -6.15
N LEU A 30 -0.05 -8.11 -5.12
CA LEU A 30 -0.25 -8.55 -3.74
C LEU A 30 -0.76 -7.38 -2.90
N SER A 31 -1.83 -7.61 -2.14
CA SER A 31 -2.37 -6.68 -1.15
C SER A 31 -1.93 -7.07 0.27
N GLY A 32 -2.01 -6.13 1.21
CA GLY A 32 -1.63 -6.38 2.60
C GLY A 32 -0.12 -6.42 2.81
N PHE A 33 0.66 -5.86 1.87
CA PHE A 33 2.10 -5.82 1.92
C PHE A 33 2.58 -4.48 2.48
N ASP A 34 3.29 -4.50 3.61
CA ASP A 34 3.76 -3.28 4.25
C ASP A 34 4.75 -2.53 3.34
N TYR A 35 4.44 -1.26 3.08
CA TYR A 35 5.29 -0.39 2.28
C TYR A 35 6.53 0.01 3.05
N ASP A 36 7.69 -0.17 2.44
CA ASP A 36 8.94 0.42 2.87
C ASP A 36 9.56 1.23 1.72
N ALA A 37 10.03 2.44 2.01
CA ALA A 37 10.54 3.35 0.98
C ALA A 37 11.78 2.83 0.25
N GLY A 38 12.49 1.84 0.84
CA GLY A 38 13.64 1.21 0.22
C GLY A 38 13.29 0.01 -0.68
N GLY A 39 12.02 -0.42 -0.71
CA GLY A 39 11.59 -1.65 -1.38
C GLY A 39 12.25 -2.92 -0.85
N LEU A 40 12.83 -2.87 0.35
CA LEU A 40 13.63 -3.96 0.93
C LEU A 40 12.76 -5.17 1.25
N ALA A 41 11.54 -4.97 1.75
CA ALA A 41 10.65 -6.09 2.06
C ALA A 41 10.24 -6.80 0.77
N LEU A 42 9.84 -6.04 -0.26
CA LEU A 42 9.44 -6.61 -1.55
C LEU A 42 10.61 -7.33 -2.23
N ALA A 43 11.81 -6.74 -2.18
CA ALA A 43 13.03 -7.37 -2.69
C ALA A 43 13.36 -8.68 -1.95
N ALA A 44 13.19 -8.71 -0.62
CA ALA A 44 13.40 -9.91 0.18
C ALA A 44 12.41 -11.02 -0.18
N LEU A 45 11.12 -10.71 -0.34
CA LEU A 45 10.13 -11.68 -0.85
C LEU A 45 10.51 -12.17 -2.26
N ASN A 46 10.85 -11.27 -3.17
CA ASN A 46 11.19 -11.64 -4.54
C ASN A 46 12.40 -12.58 -4.60
N ALA A 47 13.36 -12.42 -3.69
CA ALA A 47 14.55 -13.26 -3.58
C ALA A 47 14.26 -14.68 -3.06
N THR A 48 13.11 -14.93 -2.42
CA THR A 48 12.70 -16.29 -2.01
C THR A 48 12.02 -17.06 -3.14
N LEU A 49 11.67 -16.39 -4.24
CA LEU A 49 11.00 -17.04 -5.36
C LEU A 49 12.02 -17.83 -6.20
N PRO A 50 11.65 -19.04 -6.69
CA PRO A 50 12.51 -19.81 -7.59
C PRO A 50 12.88 -19.06 -8.88
N LEU A 51 11.97 -18.21 -9.36
CA LEU A 51 12.16 -17.32 -10.50
C LEU A 51 11.79 -15.88 -10.06
N PRO A 52 12.77 -15.07 -9.64
CA PRO A 52 12.53 -13.69 -9.25
C PRO A 52 12.01 -12.83 -10.41
N TYR A 53 11.09 -11.92 -10.11
CA TYR A 53 10.58 -10.95 -11.07
C TYR A 53 11.59 -9.80 -11.29
N PRO A 54 11.83 -9.38 -12.54
CA PRO A 54 12.75 -8.28 -12.86
C PRO A 54 12.20 -6.90 -12.52
N HIS A 55 10.88 -6.72 -12.47
CA HIS A 55 10.24 -5.43 -12.20
C HIS A 55 9.43 -5.51 -10.91
N LEU A 56 9.81 -4.69 -9.94
CA LEU A 56 9.17 -4.59 -8.63
C LEU A 56 8.65 -3.17 -8.45
N VAL A 57 7.37 -3.04 -8.10
CA VAL A 57 6.76 -1.73 -7.83
C VAL A 57 6.03 -1.80 -6.50
N ALA A 58 6.34 -0.85 -5.62
CA ALA A 58 5.64 -0.60 -4.38
C ALA A 58 5.16 0.85 -4.41
N LEU A 59 3.85 1.06 -4.29
CA LEU A 59 3.28 2.40 -4.20
C LEU A 59 2.99 2.71 -2.74
N ARG A 60 3.34 3.92 -2.33
CA ARG A 60 3.07 4.37 -0.97
C ARG A 60 1.55 4.47 -0.75
N PRO A 61 0.97 3.73 0.21
CA PRO A 61 -0.45 3.87 0.53
C PRO A 61 -0.70 5.13 1.38
N ASN A 62 -1.97 5.52 1.50
CA ASN A 62 -2.39 6.58 2.43
C ASN A 62 -2.61 6.05 3.86
N THR A 63 -2.62 4.73 4.02
CA THR A 63 -2.72 4.03 5.30
C THR A 63 -1.71 4.55 6.33
N GLY A 64 -2.21 4.91 7.51
CA GLY A 64 -1.41 5.31 8.68
C GLY A 64 -0.69 6.65 8.53
N ILE A 65 -0.94 7.42 7.46
CA ILE A 65 -0.51 8.80 7.37
C ILE A 65 -1.41 9.64 8.27
N ALA A 66 -0.84 10.31 9.28
CA ALA A 66 -1.61 11.17 10.18
C ALA A 66 -2.37 12.26 9.39
N SER A 67 -3.68 12.41 9.65
CA SER A 67 -4.46 13.51 9.07
C SER A 67 -4.17 14.84 9.78
N GLY A 68 -3.79 14.78 11.06
CA GLY A 68 -3.65 15.94 11.95
C GLY A 68 -4.96 16.38 12.61
N PHE A 69 -6.05 15.63 12.42
CA PHE A 69 -7.38 15.93 12.94
C PHE A 69 -7.89 14.80 13.82
N ASP A 70 -8.74 15.15 14.81
CA ASP A 70 -9.54 14.20 15.58
C ASP A 70 -10.78 13.83 14.76
N LEU A 71 -10.71 12.72 14.03
CA LEU A 71 -11.72 12.37 13.03
C LEU A 71 -12.92 11.65 13.66
N ASP A 72 -12.75 11.05 14.84
CA ASP A 72 -13.83 10.34 15.54
C ASP A 72 -14.37 11.09 16.77
N GLY A 73 -13.78 12.24 17.11
CA GLY A 73 -14.25 13.16 18.14
C GLY A 73 -13.90 12.73 19.56
N ASN A 74 -12.86 11.91 19.74
CA ASN A 74 -12.49 11.37 21.05
C ASN A 74 -11.50 12.26 21.84
N GLY A 75 -11.04 13.36 21.26
CA GLY A 75 -10.07 14.30 21.82
C GLY A 75 -8.61 14.00 21.46
N ARG A 76 -8.34 13.05 20.54
CA ARG A 76 -7.00 12.66 20.09
C ARG A 76 -6.95 12.72 18.56
N SER A 77 -5.77 12.97 18.00
CA SER A 77 -5.58 13.12 16.55
C SER A 77 -4.40 12.31 16.01
N ASP A 78 -3.84 11.44 16.85
CA ASP A 78 -2.59 10.70 16.61
C ASP A 78 -2.81 9.19 16.55
N GLU A 79 -4.07 8.73 16.46
CA GLU A 79 -4.41 7.33 16.48
C GLU A 79 -4.65 6.77 15.07
N ALA A 80 -4.69 5.44 14.96
CA ALA A 80 -4.89 4.76 13.68
C ALA A 80 -6.20 5.15 12.97
N ARG A 81 -7.24 5.51 13.75
CA ARG A 81 -8.54 5.97 13.26
C ARG A 81 -8.57 7.43 12.81
N ASP A 82 -7.54 8.19 13.16
CA ASP A 82 -7.34 9.59 12.77
C ASP A 82 -6.38 9.73 11.58
N ALA A 83 -5.87 8.62 11.05
CA ALA A 83 -5.07 8.61 9.84
C ALA A 83 -5.94 8.82 8.59
N ILE A 84 -5.35 9.34 7.51
CA ILE A 84 -6.02 9.54 6.21
C ILE A 84 -6.65 8.24 5.70
N GLY A 85 -5.94 7.13 5.84
CA GLY A 85 -6.51 5.78 5.76
C GLY A 85 -6.18 5.03 7.05
N PHE A 86 -7.14 4.27 7.59
CA PHE A 86 -6.95 3.57 8.86
C PHE A 86 -5.67 2.74 8.86
N GLY A 87 -4.73 3.03 9.77
CA GLY A 87 -3.48 2.31 9.88
C GLY A 87 -2.68 2.70 11.12
N ARG A 88 -1.99 1.72 11.70
CA ARG A 88 -1.16 1.84 12.91
C ARG A 88 0.18 2.49 12.63
N PHE A 89 0.65 2.44 11.39
CA PHE A 89 1.87 3.10 10.94
C PHE A 89 1.78 3.47 9.45
N PRO A 90 2.53 4.49 8.99
CA PRO A 90 2.55 4.86 7.59
C PRO A 90 3.05 3.70 6.72
N GLY A 91 2.23 3.25 5.78
CA GLY A 91 2.60 2.16 4.87
C GLY A 91 2.00 0.79 5.19
N GLU A 92 1.25 0.65 6.29
CA GLU A 92 0.65 -0.64 6.67
C GLU A 92 -0.28 -1.19 5.57
N GLY A 93 -0.14 -2.48 5.28
CA GLY A 93 -1.10 -3.21 4.44
C GLY A 93 -1.26 -2.67 3.02
N GLY A 94 -0.19 -2.11 2.45
CA GLY A 94 -0.16 -1.56 1.10
C GLY A 94 -0.31 -2.61 -0.01
N MET A 95 -0.02 -2.18 -1.24
CA MET A 95 -0.03 -3.04 -2.43
C MET A 95 1.32 -3.01 -3.13
N VAL A 96 1.71 -4.17 -3.64
CA VAL A 96 2.92 -4.36 -4.44
C VAL A 96 2.61 -5.10 -5.73
N LEU A 97 3.42 -4.81 -6.74
CA LEU A 97 3.37 -5.42 -8.06
C LEU A 97 4.72 -6.07 -8.36
N LEU A 98 4.67 -7.32 -8.81
CA LEU A 98 5.80 -8.04 -9.39
C LEU A 98 5.47 -8.33 -10.85
N SER A 99 6.37 -7.99 -11.77
CA SER A 99 6.13 -8.18 -13.21
C SER A 99 7.37 -8.66 -13.95
N ARG A 100 7.13 -9.55 -14.92
CA ARG A 100 8.12 -9.95 -15.94
C ARG A 100 8.21 -8.93 -17.07
N LEU A 101 7.17 -8.11 -17.23
CA LEU A 101 7.09 -7.07 -18.24
C LEU A 101 7.55 -5.73 -17.64
N PRO A 102 8.18 -4.85 -18.44
CA PRO A 102 8.53 -3.53 -17.98
C PRO A 102 7.27 -2.75 -17.59
N VAL A 103 7.33 -2.05 -16.46
CA VAL A 103 6.24 -1.18 -16.01
C VAL A 103 6.51 0.24 -16.48
N ASP A 104 5.60 0.81 -17.27
CA ASP A 104 5.70 2.20 -17.70
C ASP A 104 5.22 3.15 -16.58
N ALA A 105 6.16 3.54 -15.73
CA ALA A 105 5.91 4.50 -14.67
C ALA A 105 5.55 5.91 -15.19
N ALA A 106 5.84 6.24 -16.46
CA ALA A 106 5.48 7.54 -17.02
C ALA A 106 4.02 7.57 -17.50
N GLN A 107 3.43 6.41 -17.80
CA GLN A 107 2.01 6.27 -18.17
C GLN A 107 1.12 5.74 -17.04
N SER A 108 1.68 5.49 -15.85
CA SER A 108 0.88 5.19 -14.67
C SER A 108 0.16 6.45 -14.18
N VAL A 109 -1.02 6.25 -13.60
CA VAL A 109 -1.82 7.35 -13.04
C VAL A 109 -1.93 7.11 -11.55
N ASP A 110 -1.38 7.99 -10.74
CA ASP A 110 -1.50 7.86 -9.29
C ASP A 110 -2.75 8.58 -8.79
N HIS A 111 -3.74 7.81 -8.33
CA HIS A 111 -4.95 8.36 -7.69
C HIS A 111 -4.82 8.51 -6.17
N SER A 112 -3.66 8.18 -5.58
CA SER A 112 -3.44 8.29 -4.13
C SER A 112 -3.68 9.72 -3.61
N GLY A 113 -3.44 10.74 -4.44
CA GLY A 113 -3.65 12.15 -4.09
C GLY A 113 -5.09 12.68 -4.26
N LEU A 114 -6.02 11.89 -4.81
CA LEU A 114 -7.39 12.34 -5.03
C LEU A 114 -8.10 12.55 -3.68
N LEU A 115 -8.63 13.74 -3.43
CA LEU A 115 -9.35 14.05 -2.20
C LEU A 115 -10.80 13.58 -2.26
N TRP A 116 -11.36 13.18 -1.11
CA TRP A 116 -12.78 12.84 -1.02
C TRP A 116 -13.69 14.01 -1.43
N ARG A 117 -13.34 15.23 -1.05
CA ARG A 117 -14.12 16.44 -1.34
C ARG A 117 -14.22 16.77 -2.84
N ASP A 118 -13.28 16.28 -3.64
CA ASP A 118 -13.20 16.58 -5.08
C ASP A 118 -14.01 15.58 -5.92
N LEU A 119 -14.56 14.53 -5.29
CA LEU A 119 -15.44 13.60 -5.97
C LEU A 119 -16.80 14.24 -6.28
N PRO A 120 -17.26 14.20 -7.53
CA PRO A 120 -18.61 14.64 -7.87
C PRO A 120 -19.66 13.88 -7.06
N GLY A 121 -20.49 14.61 -6.31
CA GLY A 121 -21.52 14.01 -5.46
C GLY A 121 -21.01 13.39 -4.15
N ALA A 122 -19.80 13.75 -3.69
CA ALA A 122 -19.29 13.32 -2.39
C ALA A 122 -20.23 13.74 -1.24
N ASP A 123 -20.70 12.75 -0.47
CA ASP A 123 -21.45 12.95 0.76
C ASP A 123 -20.51 12.71 1.94
N LEU A 124 -19.84 13.79 2.37
CA LEU A 124 -18.89 13.75 3.48
C LEU A 124 -19.63 13.89 4.82
N PRO A 125 -19.27 13.11 5.86
CA PRO A 125 -19.79 13.33 7.20
C PRO A 125 -19.35 14.70 7.74
N PRO A 126 -19.92 15.18 8.85
CA PRO A 126 -19.36 16.31 9.58
C PRO A 126 -17.90 16.03 9.93
N LEU A 127 -17.01 16.93 9.52
CA LEU A 127 -15.56 16.81 9.72
C LEU A 127 -15.04 18.06 10.46
N PRO A 128 -13.91 17.95 11.19
CA PRO A 128 -13.20 19.11 11.69
C PRO A 128 -12.86 20.11 10.58
N GLU A 129 -12.83 21.40 10.92
CA GLU A 129 -12.50 22.46 9.95
C GLU A 129 -11.12 22.19 9.32
N GLY A 130 -11.07 22.15 7.98
CA GLY A 130 -9.86 21.87 7.21
C GLY A 130 -9.56 20.38 6.96
N ALA A 131 -10.21 19.43 7.63
CA ALA A 131 -9.91 18.00 7.43
C ALA A 131 -10.24 17.51 6.01
N ALA A 132 -11.27 18.08 5.37
CA ALA A 132 -11.61 17.78 3.99
C ALA A 132 -10.47 18.09 2.98
N GLU A 133 -9.52 18.97 3.33
CA GLU A 133 -8.35 19.32 2.49
C GLU A 133 -7.28 18.23 2.44
N VAL A 134 -7.32 17.28 3.39
CA VAL A 134 -6.27 16.25 3.53
C VAL A 134 -6.79 14.83 3.39
N LEU A 135 -8.10 14.60 3.52
CA LEU A 135 -8.70 13.28 3.41
C LEU A 135 -8.73 12.81 1.96
N ARG A 136 -7.94 11.78 1.68
CA ARG A 136 -7.78 11.16 0.37
C ARG A 136 -8.79 10.03 0.19
N LEU A 137 -9.30 9.89 -1.03
CA LEU A 137 -10.28 8.87 -1.41
C LEU A 137 -9.74 7.47 -1.16
N SER A 138 -8.52 7.21 -1.64
CA SER A 138 -7.96 5.86 -1.65
C SER A 138 -7.20 5.57 -0.37
N THR A 139 -7.45 4.41 0.24
CA THR A 139 -6.63 3.91 1.36
C THR A 139 -5.27 3.43 0.86
N THR A 140 -5.23 2.71 -0.27
CA THR A 140 -4.02 2.18 -0.90
C THR A 140 -3.69 2.92 -2.20
N GLY A 141 -2.41 3.03 -2.58
CA GLY A 141 -2.04 3.65 -3.86
C GLY A 141 -2.66 2.89 -5.04
N THR A 142 -3.32 3.57 -5.96
CA THR A 142 -4.11 2.92 -7.02
C THR A 142 -3.81 3.49 -8.41
N THR A 143 -3.68 2.54 -9.36
CA THR A 143 -3.51 2.59 -10.82
C THR A 143 -2.07 2.56 -11.36
N ILE A 144 -1.70 1.39 -11.90
CA ILE A 144 -0.48 1.16 -12.69
C ILE A 144 -0.92 0.73 -14.10
N ARG A 145 -0.31 1.33 -15.12
CA ARG A 145 -0.48 0.91 -16.52
C ARG A 145 0.77 0.14 -16.96
N LEU A 146 0.56 -0.94 -17.70
CA LEU A 146 1.60 -1.83 -18.23
C LEU A 146 1.71 -1.65 -19.74
#